data_AF-R7J084-F1
#
_entry.id   AF-R7J084-F1
#
_cell.length_a   1.000
_cell.length_b   1.000
_cell.length_c   1.000
_cell.angle_alpha   90.00
_cell.angle_beta   90.00
_cell.angle_gamma   90.00
#
_symmetry.space_group_name_H-M   'P 1'
#
loop_
_entity.id
_entity.type
_entity.pdbx_description
1 polymer ?
#
loop_
_entity_poly.entity_id
_entity_poly.type
_entity_poly.pdbx_seq_one_letter_code
_entity_poly.pdbx_strand_id
1 'polypeptide(L)' 'MAHPKRKQSKTRTAKRRTHDKAIEPTLALCPNCGAWHVYHTVCECGYYRGQQAIAKKEAIS' A
#
# COMPACT_ATOMS: atom_id res chain seq x y z
N MET A 1 17.65 -34.62 -2.38
CA MET A 1 17.09 -33.28 -2.69
C MET A 1 17.84 -32.69 -3.87
N ALA A 2 17.16 -31.92 -4.72
CA ALA A 2 17.83 -31.25 -5.84
C ALA A 2 18.63 -30.06 -5.31
N HIS A 3 19.97 -30.17 -5.35
CA HIS A 3 20.87 -29.07 -4.98
C HIS A 3 21.38 -28.35 -6.23
N PRO A 4 21.53 -27.01 -6.18
CA PRO A 4 22.13 -26.28 -7.28
C PRO A 4 23.58 -26.75 -7.49
N LYS A 5 23.88 -27.26 -8.69
CA LYS A 5 25.21 -27.77 -9.05
C LYS A 5 26.30 -26.68 -8.99
N ARG A 6 25.94 -25.41 -9.21
CA ARG A 6 26.86 -24.26 -9.22
C ARG A 6 26.22 -23.00 -8.64
N LYS A 7 27.08 -22.10 -8.14
CA LYS A 7 26.69 -20.76 -7.71
C LYS A 7 26.17 -19.94 -8.89
N GLN A 8 25.11 -19.17 -8.65
CA GLN A 8 24.53 -18.28 -9.65
C GLN A 8 25.39 -17.02 -9.80
N SER A 9 25.61 -16.58 -11.05
CA SER A 9 26.36 -15.35 -11.30
C SER A 9 25.62 -14.13 -10.78
N LYS A 10 26.38 -13.07 -10.44
CA LYS A 10 25.82 -11.79 -10.00
C LYS A 10 24.87 -11.23 -11.06
N THR A 11 25.26 -11.27 -12.33
CA THR A 11 24.45 -10.82 -13.47
C THR A 11 23.13 -11.57 -13.59
N ARG A 12 23.12 -12.90 -13.44
CA ARG A 12 21.87 -13.68 -13.52
C ARG A 12 20.93 -13.35 -12.36
N THR A 13 21.49 -13.16 -11.16
CA THR A 13 20.70 -12.77 -9.98
C THR A 13 20.11 -11.37 -10.14
N ALA A 14 20.90 -10.41 -10.62
CA ALA A 14 20.43 -9.04 -10.87
C ALA A 14 19.35 -8.99 -11.96
N LYS A 15 19.54 -9.70 -13.08
CA LYS A 15 18.53 -9.83 -14.14
C LYS A 15 17.24 -10.48 -13.67
N ARG A 16 17.30 -11.44 -12.75
CA ARG A 16 16.08 -12.05 -12.17
C ARG A 16 15.29 -11.04 -11.32
N ARG A 17 15.99 -10.20 -10.55
CA ARG A 17 15.39 -9.20 -9.64
C ARG A 17 14.91 -7.91 -10.34
N THR A 18 14.93 -7.84 -11.68
CA THR A 18 14.48 -6.63 -12.40
C THR A 18 12.99 -6.41 -12.28
N HIS A 19 12.21 -7.48 -12.11
CA HIS A 19 10.76 -7.42 -11.95
C HIS A 19 10.31 -7.18 -10.50
N ASP A 20 11.22 -7.29 -9.53
CA ASP A 20 10.95 -7.08 -8.10
C ASP A 20 10.93 -5.57 -7.79
N LYS A 21 9.91 -4.85 -8.28
CA LYS A 21 9.71 -3.42 -8.05
C LYS A 21 8.45 -3.20 -7.22
N ALA A 22 8.56 -2.33 -6.20
CA ALA A 22 7.39 -1.88 -5.45
C ALA A 22 6.64 -0.85 -6.30
N ILE A 23 5.31 -0.96 -6.32
CA ILE A 23 4.41 0.00 -6.98
C ILE A 23 3.74 0.80 -5.87
N GLU A 24 3.75 2.13 -5.99
CA GLU A 24 3.08 3.01 -5.05
C GLU A 24 1.55 2.86 -5.16
N PRO A 25 0.82 2.88 -4.03
CA PRO A 25 -0.63 2.85 -4.07
C PRO A 25 -1.20 4.14 -4.65
N THR A 26 -2.34 4.03 -5.33
CA THR A 26 -3.07 5.21 -5.80
C THR A 26 -3.69 5.96 -4.62
N LEU A 27 -3.31 7.22 -4.45
CA LEU A 27 -3.82 8.10 -3.39
C LEU A 27 -4.79 9.14 -3.97
N ALA A 28 -5.83 9.47 -3.21
CA ALA A 28 -6.84 10.48 -3.50
C ALA A 28 -6.92 11.50 -2.36
N LEU A 29 -7.34 12.73 -2.68
CA LEU A 29 -7.60 13.76 -1.68
C LEU A 29 -9.01 13.57 -1.10
N CYS A 30 -9.12 13.55 0.24
CA CYS A 30 -10.44 13.50 0.89
C CYS A 30 -11.12 14.87 0.84
N PRO A 31 -12.38 14.97 0.38
CA PRO A 31 -13.11 16.25 0.35
C PRO A 31 -13.51 16.76 1.75
N ASN A 32 -13.58 15.89 2.76
CA ASN A 32 -14.06 16.27 4.10
C ASN A 32 -12.96 16.78 5.03
N CYS A 33 -11.75 16.23 4.94
CA CYS A 33 -10.63 16.59 5.82
C CYS A 33 -9.37 17.08 5.08
N GLY A 34 -9.34 17.01 3.74
CA GLY A 34 -8.18 17.40 2.94
C GLY A 34 -6.98 16.45 3.02
N ALA A 35 -7.05 15.37 3.81
CA ALA A 35 -5.98 14.38 3.92
C ALA A 35 -5.94 13.43 2.72
N TRP A 36 -4.76 12.89 2.42
CA TRP A 36 -4.59 11.83 1.43
C TRP A 36 -5.09 10.50 1.97
N HIS A 37 -5.81 9.75 1.15
CA HIS A 37 -6.24 8.39 1.47
C HIS A 37 -6.04 7.47 0.27
N VAL A 38 -5.96 6.16 0.53
CA VAL A 38 -5.92 5.16 -0.54
C VAL A 38 -7.28 5.14 -1.25
N TYR A 39 -7.26 5.00 -2.58
CA TYR A 39 -8.50 4.87 -3.35
C TYR A 39 -9.35 3.69 -2.82
N HIS A 40 -10.66 3.88 -2.78
CA HIS A 40 -11.66 2.91 -2.30
C HIS A 40 -11.56 2.49 -0.82
N THR A 41 -10.73 3.14 0.01
CA THR A 41 -10.74 2.94 1.47
C THR A 41 -11.46 4.07 2.19
N VAL A 42 -11.96 3.79 3.40
CA VAL A 42 -12.46 4.82 4.33
C VAL A 42 -11.29 5.73 4.70
N CYS A 43 -11.50 7.05 4.63
CA CYS A 43 -10.49 8.01 5.07
C CYS A 43 -10.39 8.00 6.61
N GLU A 44 -9.25 8.41 7.16
CA GLU A 44 -9.04 8.51 8.61
C GLU A 44 -10.08 9.36 9.33
N CYS A 45 -10.75 10.30 8.65
CA CYS A 45 -11.85 11.08 9.20
C CYS A 45 -13.14 10.27 9.44
N GLY A 46 -13.19 8.99 9.05
CA GLY A 46 -14.35 8.11 9.21
C GLY A 46 -15.37 8.20 8.06
N TYR A 47 -15.06 8.97 7.01
CA TYR A 47 -15.93 9.17 5.86
C TYR A 47 -15.48 8.38 4.63
N TYR A 48 -16.45 7.88 3.88
CA TYR A 48 -16.28 7.25 2.57
C TYR A 48 -17.33 7.81 1.60
N ARG A 49 -16.89 8.38 0.48
CA ARG A 49 -17.79 8.95 -0.55
C ARG A 49 -18.87 9.90 0.01
N GLY A 50 -18.49 10.72 0.98
CA GLY A 50 -19.39 11.70 1.61
C GLY A 50 -20.33 11.13 2.68
N GLN A 51 -20.36 9.81 2.89
CA GLN A 51 -21.12 9.18 3.96
C GLN A 51 -20.23 8.85 5.15
N GLN A 52 -20.74 8.99 6.36
CA GLN A 52 -20.05 8.60 7.59
C GLN A 52 -20.11 7.08 7.71
N ALA A 53 -18.98 6.42 7.44
CA ALA A 53 -18.87 4.95 7.49
C ALA A 53 -18.48 4.47 8.91
N ILE A 54 -17.70 5.27 9.63
CA ILE A 54 -17.27 4.97 11.00
C ILE A 54 -17.57 6.19 11.87
N ALA A 55 -18.45 6.03 12.84
CA ALA A 55 -18.56 6.97 13.94
C ALA A 55 -17.33 6.77 14.84
N LYS A 56 -16.33 7.65 14.74
CA LYS A 56 -15.28 7.72 15.75
C LYS A 56 -15.95 8.04 17.08
N LYS A 57 -16.05 7.06 17.97
CA LYS A 57 -16.22 7.33 19.40
C LYS A 57 -14.92 7.98 19.86
N GLU A 58 -15.04 9.17 20.41
CA GLU A 58 -13.95 9.95 20.97
C GLU A 58 -13.08 9.05 21.86
N ALA A 59 -11.78 8.99 21.57
CA ALA A 59 -10.82 8.51 22.54
C ALA A 59 -10.80 9.55 23.67
N ILE A 60 -11.40 9.18 24.81
CA ILE A 60 -11.39 9.96 26.04
C ILE A 60 -9.93 10.28 26.40
N SER A 61 -9.72 11.55 26.72
CA SER A 61 -8.49 12.25 27.14
C SER A 61 -7.63 11.52 28.16
#